data_AF-A0A368TEA8-F1
#
_entry.id   AF-A0A368TEA8-F1
#
_cell.length_a   1.000
_cell.length_b   1.000
_cell.length_c   1.000
_cell.angle_alpha   90.00
_cell.angle_beta   90.00
_cell.angle_gamma   90.00
#
_symmetry.space_group_name_H-M   'P 1'
#
loop_
_entity.id
_entity.type
_entity.pdbx_description
1 polymer ?
#
loop_
_entity_poly.entity_id
_entity_poly.type
_entity_poly.pdbx_seq_one_letter_code
_entity_poly.pdbx_strand_id
1 'polypeptide(L)'
;MMQLVLFDQVGDKTFVSSTSSELKRFGYEGGTSNIPAAYLTGLLFGKKAKEAGFDEAIFDTGLQTPNHCSKEYAALKGVVNSGIEIPHDPAVFPPDERVRGEHIATFKQDPSIVDNFEAVKKGILAESEENK
;
A
#
# COMPACT_ATOMS: atom_id res chain seq x y z
N MET A 1 6.13 -1.65 6.11
CA MET A 1 5.51 -2.91 6.54
C MET A 1 4.10 -2.58 6.97
N MET A 2 3.13 -3.43 6.64
CA MET A 2 1.74 -3.30 7.07
C MET A 2 1.28 -4.63 7.65
N GLN A 3 0.45 -4.56 8.68
CA GLN A 3 -0.03 -5.73 9.42
C GLN A 3 -1.52 -5.56 9.75
N LEU A 4 -2.28 -6.64 9.63
CA LEU A 4 -3.66 -6.74 10.11
C LEU A 4 -3.61 -7.50 11.42
N VAL A 5 -3.97 -6.80 12.49
CA VAL A 5 -3.80 -7.28 13.86
C VAL A 5 -5.17 -7.36 14.52
N LEU A 6 -5.44 -8.49 15.16
CA LEU A 6 -6.61 -8.70 16.00
C LEU A 6 -6.18 -8.92 17.44
N PHE A 7 -7.03 -8.47 18.34
CA PHE A 7 -6.90 -8.72 19.76
C PHE A 7 -7.12 -10.20 20.08
N ASP A 8 -6.27 -10.76 20.94
CA ASP A 8 -6.45 -12.08 21.56
C ASP A 8 -6.00 -12.02 23.02
N GLN A 9 -6.55 -12.89 23.88
CA GLN A 9 -6.34 -12.82 25.33
C GLN A 9 -4.87 -12.99 25.75
N VAL A 10 -4.08 -13.74 24.98
CA VAL A 10 -2.65 -13.97 25.27
C VAL A 10 -1.78 -12.84 24.72
N GLY A 11 -2.26 -12.12 23.71
CA GLY A 11 -1.58 -11.04 23.01
C GLY A 11 -2.01 -10.97 21.55
N ASP A 12 -1.69 -9.85 20.91
CA ASP A 12 -2.13 -9.55 19.55
C ASP A 12 -1.69 -10.60 18.52
N LYS A 13 -2.63 -10.98 17.65
CA LYS A 13 -2.39 -11.93 16.56
C LYS A 13 -2.38 -11.21 15.22
N THR A 14 -1.31 -11.38 14.47
CA THR A 14 -1.20 -10.89 13.09
C THR A 14 -1.75 -11.93 12.12
N PHE A 15 -2.78 -11.56 11.35
CA PHE A 15 -3.40 -12.44 10.35
C PHE A 15 -2.80 -12.25 8.97
N VAL A 16 -2.61 -11.00 8.58
CA VAL A 16 -2.04 -10.63 7.28
C VAL A 16 -0.88 -9.68 7.52
N SER A 17 0.20 -9.86 6.76
CA SER A 17 1.29 -8.91 6.73
C SER A 17 1.78 -8.73 5.31
N SER A 18 2.34 -7.56 5.01
CA SER A 18 3.00 -7.29 3.75
C SER A 18 4.14 -6.29 3.94
N THR A 19 5.26 -6.58 3.26
CA THR A 19 6.46 -5.76 3.31
C THR A 19 6.81 -5.24 1.91
N SER A 20 7.37 -4.03 1.82
CA SER A 20 7.73 -3.43 0.53
C SER A 20 8.81 -4.22 -0.23
N SER A 21 9.56 -5.09 0.46
CA SER A 21 10.47 -6.05 -0.16
C SER A 21 9.77 -7.07 -1.07
N GLU A 22 8.49 -7.36 -0.83
CA GLU A 22 7.71 -8.30 -1.65
C GLU A 22 7.39 -7.73 -3.02
N LEU A 23 7.37 -6.41 -3.17
CA LEU A 23 7.14 -5.73 -4.46
C LEU A 23 8.15 -6.16 -5.54
N LYS A 24 9.35 -6.59 -5.13
CA LYS A 24 10.36 -7.13 -6.05
C LYS A 24 9.87 -8.35 -6.83
N ARG A 25 8.95 -9.13 -6.27
CA ARG A 25 8.35 -10.30 -6.93
C ARG A 25 7.48 -9.90 -8.12
N PHE A 26 6.94 -8.69 -8.10
CA PHE A 26 6.11 -8.11 -9.16
C PHE A 26 6.93 -7.27 -10.15
N GLY A 27 8.27 -7.29 -10.05
CA GLY A 27 9.15 -6.52 -10.94
C GLY A 27 9.32 -5.04 -10.54
N TYR A 28 9.09 -4.69 -9.27
CA TYR A 28 9.36 -3.33 -8.80
C TYR A 28 10.87 -3.08 -8.64
N GLU A 29 11.40 -2.14 -9.42
CA GLU A 29 12.83 -1.79 -9.47
C GLU A 29 13.16 -0.50 -8.70
N GLY A 30 12.13 0.22 -8.24
CA GLY A 30 12.28 1.44 -7.48
C GLY A 30 12.72 1.25 -6.03
N GLY A 31 12.98 2.36 -5.34
CA GLY A 31 13.24 2.35 -3.90
C GLY A 31 12.02 1.89 -3.09
N THR A 32 12.24 1.07 -2.05
CA THR A 32 11.16 0.47 -1.23
C THR A 32 10.69 1.31 -0.05
N SER A 33 11.20 2.54 0.09
CA SER A 33 10.90 3.47 1.20
C SER A 33 10.41 4.84 0.69
N ASN A 34 9.64 4.84 -0.41
CA ASN A 34 9.04 6.03 -1.00
C ASN A 34 7.50 5.91 -1.04
N ILE A 35 6.82 6.97 -1.49
CA ILE A 35 5.36 7.03 -1.58
C ILE A 35 4.79 5.99 -2.57
N PRO A 36 5.33 5.80 -3.79
CA PRO A 36 4.87 4.76 -4.70
C PRO A 36 4.93 3.36 -4.09
N ALA A 37 6.05 3.00 -3.47
CA ALA A 37 6.22 1.70 -2.81
C ALA A 37 5.25 1.55 -1.62
N ALA A 38 5.02 2.60 -0.84
CA ALA A 38 4.07 2.56 0.27
C ALA A 38 2.64 2.30 -0.23
N TYR A 39 2.21 2.98 -1.29
CA TYR A 39 0.91 2.75 -1.92
C TYR A 39 0.76 1.33 -2.46
N LEU A 40 1.75 0.84 -3.23
CA LEU A 40 1.71 -0.52 -3.78
C LEU A 40 1.71 -1.59 -2.69
N THR A 41 2.47 -1.37 -1.61
CA THR A 41 2.47 -2.26 -0.44
C THR A 41 1.09 -2.29 0.21
N GLY A 42 0.41 -1.14 0.33
CA GLY A 42 -0.96 -1.06 0.83
C GLY A 42 -1.97 -1.77 -0.06
N LEU A 43 -1.84 -1.62 -1.38
CA LEU A 43 -2.70 -2.32 -2.33
C LEU A 43 -2.56 -3.84 -2.23
N LEU A 44 -1.32 -4.33 -2.16
CA LEU A 44 -1.03 -5.75 -1.96
C LEU A 44 -1.56 -6.27 -0.61
N PHE A 45 -1.35 -5.50 0.45
CA PHE A 45 -1.80 -5.84 1.80
C PHE A 45 -3.33 -5.96 1.85
N GLY A 46 -4.04 -4.96 1.32
CA GLY A 46 -5.49 -4.93 1.38
C GLY A 46 -6.14 -6.05 0.55
N LYS A 47 -5.51 -6.45 -0.57
CA LYS A 47 -5.91 -7.66 -1.32
C LYS A 47 -5.79 -8.93 -0.49
N LYS A 48 -4.63 -9.16 0.14
CA LYS A 48 -4.43 -10.33 1.01
C LYS A 48 -5.38 -10.34 2.21
N ALA A 49 -5.68 -9.17 2.78
CA ALA A 49 -6.66 -9.04 3.85
C ALA A 49 -8.08 -9.38 3.37
N LYS A 50 -8.45 -8.96 2.17
CA LYS A 50 -9.74 -9.35 1.56
C LYS A 50 -9.82 -10.84 1.26
N GLU A 51 -8.75 -11.45 0.75
CA GLU A 51 -8.64 -12.90 0.54
C GLU A 51 -8.73 -13.68 1.87
N ALA A 52 -8.24 -13.09 2.96
CA ALA A 52 -8.39 -13.63 4.32
C ALA A 52 -9.77 -13.38 4.93
N GLY A 53 -10.69 -12.71 4.21
CA GLY A 53 -12.07 -12.48 4.64
C GLY A 53 -12.29 -11.24 5.53
N PHE A 54 -11.38 -10.26 5.49
CA PHE A 54 -11.52 -8.99 6.21
C PHE A 54 -11.98 -7.87 5.27
N ASP A 55 -13.11 -7.26 5.60
CA ASP A 55 -13.69 -6.17 4.82
C ASP A 55 -13.52 -4.79 5.47
N GLU A 56 -13.26 -4.73 6.78
CA GLU A 56 -13.12 -3.48 7.54
C GLU A 56 -11.86 -3.48 8.44
N ALA A 57 -11.30 -2.30 8.68
CA ALA A 57 -10.18 -2.13 9.61
C ALA A 57 -10.11 -0.69 10.17
N ILE A 58 -9.36 -0.52 11.26
CA ILE A 58 -8.99 0.80 11.80
C ILE A 58 -7.54 1.07 11.45
N PHE A 59 -7.25 2.29 10.99
CA PHE A 59 -5.89 2.70 10.67
C PHE A 59 -5.11 3.06 11.93
N ASP A 60 -4.01 2.35 12.18
CA ASP A 60 -3.08 2.63 13.27
C ASP A 60 -1.72 3.06 12.71
N THR A 61 -1.30 4.28 13.04
CA THR A 61 0.00 4.87 12.67
C THR A 61 1.07 4.67 13.74
N GLY A 62 0.72 4.09 14.89
CA GLY A 62 1.56 4.02 16.07
C GLY A 62 2.06 5.41 16.49
N LEU A 63 3.39 5.56 16.59
CA LEU A 63 4.06 6.79 17.00
C LEU A 63 4.35 7.77 15.86
N GLN A 64 3.91 7.48 14.63
CA GLN A 64 4.15 8.38 13.50
C GLN A 64 3.27 9.64 13.61
N THR A 65 3.84 10.80 13.26
CA THR A 65 3.08 12.05 13.21
C THR A 65 2.12 12.01 12.01
N PRO A 66 0.83 12.37 12.20
CA PRO A 66 -0.18 12.37 11.13
C PRO A 66 0.03 13.55 10.18
N ASN A 67 1.09 13.49 9.37
CA ASN A 67 1.39 14.51 8.36
C ASN A 67 0.60 14.21 7.09
N HIS A 68 -0.11 15.22 6.57
CA HIS A 68 -0.79 15.11 5.27
C HIS A 68 0.18 14.65 4.18
N CYS A 69 -0.31 13.83 3.25
CA CYS A 69 0.46 13.36 2.10
C CYS A 69 1.72 12.53 2.44
N SER A 70 1.77 11.92 3.63
CA SER A 70 2.87 11.06 4.07
C SER A 70 2.84 9.66 3.45
N LYS A 71 3.85 8.84 3.76
CA LYS A 71 3.94 7.45 3.29
C LYS A 71 2.87 6.57 3.93
N GLU A 72 2.53 6.85 5.18
CA GLU A 72 1.50 6.15 5.96
C GLU A 72 0.14 6.33 5.27
N TYR A 73 -0.19 7.56 4.87
CA TYR A 73 -1.42 7.84 4.13
C TYR A 73 -1.40 7.36 2.67
N ALA A 74 -0.23 7.28 2.04
CA ALA A 74 -0.10 6.60 0.75
C ALA A 74 -0.43 5.11 0.87
N ALA A 75 0.06 4.46 1.93
CA ALA A 75 -0.22 3.06 2.21
C ALA A 75 -1.72 2.85 2.53
N LEU A 76 -2.31 3.70 3.37
CA LEU A 76 -3.75 3.71 3.64
C LEU A 76 -4.58 3.83 2.35
N LYS A 77 -4.22 4.77 1.47
CA LYS A 77 -4.89 4.94 0.17
C LYS A 77 -4.83 3.67 -0.68
N GLY A 78 -3.70 2.96 -0.65
CA GLY A 78 -3.55 1.66 -1.31
C GLY A 78 -4.52 0.61 -0.76
N VAL A 79 -4.68 0.55 0.56
CA VAL A 79 -5.62 -0.37 1.23
C VAL A 79 -7.07 -0.03 0.89
N VAL A 80 -7.46 1.24 0.98
CA VAL A 80 -8.81 1.69 0.62
C VAL A 80 -9.14 1.34 -0.83
N ASN A 81 -8.19 1.57 -1.75
CA ASN A 81 -8.37 1.23 -3.17
C ASN A 81 -8.45 -0.28 -3.44
N SER A 82 -8.02 -1.15 -2.52
CA SER A 82 -8.23 -2.60 -2.61
C SER A 82 -9.65 -3.02 -2.21
N GLY A 83 -10.42 -2.10 -1.62
CA GLY A 83 -11.81 -2.31 -1.22
C GLY A 83 -12.00 -2.72 0.23
N ILE A 84 -11.03 -2.44 1.11
CA ILE A 84 -11.23 -2.52 2.57
C ILE A 84 -11.77 -1.18 3.07
N GLU A 85 -12.83 -1.24 3.88
CA GLU A 85 -13.44 -0.09 4.52
C GLU A 85 -12.61 0.33 5.74
N ILE A 86 -12.05 1.53 5.66
CA ILE A 86 -11.31 2.15 6.76
C ILE A 86 -11.83 3.57 6.94
N PRO A 87 -12.22 4.00 8.15
CA PRO A 87 -12.57 5.40 8.39
C PRO A 87 -11.39 6.32 8.05
N HIS A 88 -11.59 7.25 7.10
CA HIS A 88 -10.54 8.17 6.67
C HIS A 88 -11.13 9.49 6.13
N ASP A 89 -10.29 10.53 6.11
CA ASP A 89 -10.57 11.79 5.42
C ASP A 89 -9.78 11.80 4.08
N PRO A 90 -10.44 11.86 2.91
CA PRO A 90 -9.75 11.90 1.62
C PRO A 90 -8.71 13.02 1.46
N ALA A 91 -8.85 14.13 2.21
CA ALA A 91 -7.93 15.26 2.16
C ALA A 91 -6.53 14.98 2.75
N VAL A 92 -6.37 13.88 3.50
CA VAL A 92 -5.05 13.47 4.03
C VAL A 92 -4.19 12.77 2.98
N PHE A 93 -4.80 12.29 1.89
CA PHE A 93 -4.11 11.48 0.91
C PHE A 93 -3.16 12.29 0.03
N PRO A 94 -2.00 11.72 -0.32
CA PRO A 94 -1.17 12.30 -1.35
C PRO A 94 -1.91 12.31 -2.71
N PRO A 95 -1.68 13.34 -3.54
CA PRO A 95 -2.25 13.40 -4.88
C PRO A 95 -1.75 12.24 -5.75
N ASP A 96 -2.56 11.83 -6.73
CA ASP A 96 -2.28 10.66 -7.58
C ASP A 96 -0.95 10.76 -8.31
N GLU A 97 -0.58 11.95 -8.76
CA GLU A 97 0.72 12.24 -9.41
C GLU A 97 1.90 11.89 -8.50
N ARG A 98 1.78 12.22 -7.20
CA ARG A 98 2.79 11.89 -6.19
C ARG A 98 2.80 10.40 -5.87
N VAL A 99 1.63 9.75 -5.88
CA VAL A 99 1.48 8.31 -5.71
C VAL A 99 2.15 7.53 -6.85
N ARG A 100 1.97 7.98 -8.10
CA ARG A 100 2.63 7.40 -9.29
C ARG A 100 4.15 7.62 -9.31
N GLY A 101 4.65 8.56 -8.51
CA GLY A 101 6.08 8.86 -8.46
C GLY A 101 6.54 9.89 -9.47
N GLU A 102 5.64 10.71 -10.03
CA GLU A 102 5.99 11.75 -11.01
C GLU A 102 7.04 12.72 -10.47
N HIS A 103 6.91 13.13 -9.21
CA HIS A 103 7.92 13.93 -8.51
C HIS A 103 9.33 13.31 -8.49
N ILE A 104 9.42 11.97 -8.43
CA ILE A 104 10.71 11.24 -8.47
C ILE A 104 11.21 11.17 -9.92
N ALA A 105 10.31 10.91 -10.87
CA ALA A 105 10.63 10.90 -12.29
C ALA A 105 11.16 12.27 -12.76
N THR A 106 10.55 13.37 -12.34
CA THR A 106 11.05 14.73 -12.61
C THR A 106 12.42 14.96 -11.97
N PHE A 107 12.62 14.54 -10.73
CA PHE A 107 13.89 14.73 -10.02
C PHE A 107 15.04 13.93 -10.65
N LYS A 108 14.78 12.69 -11.05
CA LYS A 108 15.78 11.81 -11.69
C LYS A 108 15.87 11.96 -13.21
N GLN A 109 14.94 12.71 -13.82
CA GLN A 109 14.75 12.83 -15.27
C GLN A 109 14.53 11.47 -15.95
N ASP A 110 13.86 10.56 -15.25
CA ASP A 110 13.64 9.18 -15.69
C ASP A 110 12.15 8.84 -15.67
N PRO A 111 11.48 8.82 -16.84
CA PRO A 111 10.05 8.52 -16.93
C PRO A 111 9.74 7.04 -16.67
N SER A 112 10.73 6.14 -16.76
CA SER A 112 10.52 4.69 -16.60
C SER A 112 9.99 4.30 -15.21
N ILE A 113 10.17 5.17 -14.22
CA ILE A 113 9.67 4.98 -12.85
C ILE A 113 8.14 4.90 -12.82
N VAL A 114 7.46 5.75 -13.61
CA VAL A 114 6.00 5.77 -13.67
C VAL A 114 5.49 4.51 -14.38
N ASP A 115 6.18 4.10 -15.45
CA ASP A 115 5.85 2.87 -16.18
C ASP A 115 6.02 1.63 -15.29
N ASN A 116 7.11 1.56 -14.52
CA ASN A 116 7.34 0.48 -13.56
C ASN A 116 6.26 0.44 -12.47
N PHE A 117 5.85 1.59 -11.95
CA PHE A 117 4.76 1.68 -10.98
C PHE A 117 3.45 1.10 -11.54
N GLU A 118 3.06 1.50 -12.75
CA GLU A 118 1.83 1.02 -13.38
C GLU A 118 1.89 -0.47 -13.73
N ALA A 119 3.06 -0.96 -14.17
CA ALA A 119 3.27 -2.39 -14.43
C ALA A 119 3.09 -3.23 -13.16
N VAL A 120 3.70 -2.80 -12.05
CA VAL A 120 3.60 -3.50 -10.75
C VAL A 120 2.17 -3.42 -10.20
N LYS A 121 1.52 -2.27 -10.31
CA LYS A 121 0.11 -2.10 -9.91
C LYS A 121 -0.80 -3.07 -10.65
N LYS A 122 -0.60 -3.24 -11.96
CA LYS A 122 -1.34 -4.22 -12.78
C LYS A 122 -1.03 -5.65 -12.35
N GLY A 123 0.23 -5.98 -12.09
CA GLY A 123 0.63 -7.31 -11.61
C GLY A 123 -0.05 -7.67 -10.29
N ILE A 124 -0.04 -6.75 -9.33
CA ILE A 124 -0.76 -6.92 -8.04
C ILE A 124 -2.26 -7.07 -8.28
N LEU A 125 -2.84 -6.33 -9.23
CA LEU A 125 -4.27 -6.42 -9.54
C LEU A 125 -4.66 -7.78 -10.15
N ALA A 126 -3.84 -8.32 -11.04
CA ALA A 126 -4.07 -9.58 -11.74
C ALA A 126 -3.95 -10.84 -10.86
N GLU A 127 -3.04 -10.86 -9.88
CA GLU A 127 -2.78 -12.05 -9.05
C GLU A 127 -4.03 -12.52 -8.25
N SER A 128 -5.02 -11.66 -8.02
CA SER A 128 -6.25 -12.03 -7.31
C SER A 128 -7.29 -12.76 -8.18
N GLU A 129 -7.10 -12.85 -9.50
CA GLU A 129 -8.00 -13.61 -10.38
C GLU A 129 -7.61 -15.10 -10.47
N GLU A 130 -6.37 -15.46 -10.16
CA GLU A 130 -5.86 -16.85 -10.29
C GLU A 130 -6.15 -17.75 -9.07
N ASN A 131 -6.51 -17.19 -7.91
CA ASN A 131 -6.81 -17.94 -6.68
C ASN A 131 -8.32 -18.15 -6.41
N LYS A 132 -9.17 -18.05 -7.45
CA LYS A 132 -10.61 -18.31 -7.38
C LYS A 132 -11.02 -19.64 -8.00
#